data_AF-A0A7W6JCJ1-F1
#
_entry.id   AF-A0A7W6JCJ1-F1
#
_cell.length_a   1.000
_cell.length_b   1.000
_cell.length_c   1.000
_cell.angle_alpha   90.00
_cell.angle_beta   90.00
_cell.angle_gamma   90.00
#
_symmetry.space_group_name_H-M   'P 1'
#
loop_
_entity.id
_entity.type
_entity.pdbx_description
1 polymer ?
#
loop_
_entity_poly.entity_id
_entity_poly.type
_entity_poly.pdbx_seq_one_letter_code
_entity_poly.pdbx_strand_id
1 'polypeptide(L)'
;MSNSAQVIRPPNTLRMKVGGGFGGIDASAIAKAEEALKAMSAQFGQWLQDEIVKLDKAQTDIRTEGYNTQTAEALYFRAHDLKGLGTTYQYPLVTRLAGSLCKLMDEQTKRMAAPVVLIDAHIDAIKAVVRDQIQTDDHPTGKILAETLEAKVAQHLG
;
A
#
# COMPACT_ATOMS: atom_id res chain seq x y z
N MET A 1 37.61 -31.36 62.05
CA MET A 1 37.86 -31.76 60.66
C MET A 1 37.03 -30.86 59.78
N SER A 2 37.60 -29.76 59.28
CA SER A 2 36.88 -28.71 58.56
C SER A 2 37.13 -28.90 57.07
N ASN A 3 36.13 -29.34 56.31
CA ASN A 3 36.23 -29.49 54.86
C ASN A 3 36.23 -28.08 54.23
N SER A 4 37.34 -27.71 53.60
CA SER A 4 37.47 -26.47 52.83
C SER A 4 36.65 -26.57 51.54
N ALA A 5 35.58 -25.78 51.43
CA ALA A 5 34.78 -25.71 50.21
C ALA A 5 35.62 -25.10 49.07
N GLN A 6 35.74 -25.85 47.96
CA GLN A 6 36.48 -25.42 46.78
C GLN A 6 35.52 -24.75 45.79
N VAL A 7 35.70 -23.46 45.54
CA VAL A 7 34.86 -22.68 44.61
C VAL A 7 35.42 -22.79 43.20
N ILE A 8 34.73 -23.53 42.34
CA ILE A 8 35.03 -23.62 40.91
C ILE A 8 34.34 -22.44 40.20
N ARG A 9 35.11 -21.57 39.55
CA ARG A 9 34.57 -20.48 38.71
C ARG A 9 34.63 -20.93 37.24
N PRO A 10 33.49 -21.26 36.60
CA PRO A 10 33.48 -21.62 35.19
C PRO A 10 33.92 -20.42 34.34
N PRO A 11 34.75 -20.63 33.30
CA PRO A 11 35.11 -19.56 32.38
C PRO A 11 33.84 -19.05 31.66
N ASN A 12 33.68 -17.73 31.60
CA ASN A 12 32.52 -17.10 30.96
C ASN A 12 32.64 -17.17 29.43
N THR A 13 32.21 -18.30 28.87
CA THR A 13 32.23 -18.59 27.43
C THR A 13 31.14 -17.86 26.63
N LEU A 14 30.22 -17.16 27.31
CA LEU A 14 29.16 -16.39 26.65
C LEU A 14 29.75 -15.21 25.85
N ARG A 15 30.83 -14.59 26.34
CA ARG A 15 31.54 -13.52 25.62
C ARG A 15 32.18 -13.95 24.29
N MET A 16 32.44 -15.24 24.10
CA MET A 16 32.94 -15.75 22.80
C MET A 16 31.80 -16.01 21.81
N LYS A 17 30.58 -16.27 22.28
CA LYS A 17 29.39 -16.49 21.43
C LYS A 17 28.71 -15.18 21.04
N VAL A 18 28.82 -14.15 21.88
CA VAL A 18 28.41 -12.79 21.55
C VAL A 18 29.57 -12.16 20.80
N GLY A 19 29.60 -12.34 19.47
CA GLY A 19 30.65 -11.85 18.59
C GLY A 19 31.16 -10.47 19.01
N GLY A 20 32.48 -10.38 19.22
CA GLY A 20 33.13 -9.16 19.67
C GLY A 20 33.05 -8.08 18.60
N GLY A 21 32.69 -6.87 19.04
CA GLY A 21 32.77 -5.64 18.24
C GLY A 21 31.45 -5.27 17.58
N PHE A 22 30.61 -4.54 18.31
CA PHE A 22 29.74 -3.54 17.67
C PHE A 22 30.66 -2.45 17.08
N GLY A 23 31.31 -2.76 15.95
CA GLY A 23 31.72 -1.74 15.01
C GLY A 23 30.45 -1.14 14.45
N GLY A 24 30.32 0.19 14.49
CA GLY A 24 29.15 0.88 13.98
C GLY A 24 28.77 0.40 12.58
N ILE A 25 27.46 0.43 12.28
CA ILE A 25 26.94 0.05 10.96
C ILE A 25 27.82 0.72 9.89
N ASP A 26 28.43 -0.08 9.02
CA ASP A 26 29.35 0.42 8.00
C ASP A 26 28.62 1.44 7.12
N ALA A 27 29.06 2.70 7.16
CA ALA A 27 28.45 3.78 6.40
C ALA A 27 28.45 3.49 4.89
N SER A 28 29.42 2.72 4.38
CA SER A 28 29.45 2.28 2.99
C SER A 28 28.37 1.22 2.69
N ALA A 29 28.07 0.34 3.65
CA ALA A 29 26.98 -0.61 3.54
C ALA A 29 25.60 0.07 3.62
N ILE A 30 25.46 1.10 4.47
CA ILE A 30 24.25 1.95 4.50
C ILE A 30 24.07 2.66 3.16
N ALA A 31 25.11 3.35 2.67
CA ALA A 31 25.05 4.08 1.41
C ALA A 31 24.68 3.17 0.23
N LYS A 32 25.25 1.96 0.17
CA LYS A 32 24.92 0.97 -0.85
C LYS A 32 23.47 0.46 -0.74
N ALA A 33 22.96 0.33 0.49
CA ALA A 33 21.56 -0.05 0.72
C ALA A 33 20.59 1.08 0.31
N GLU A 34 20.88 2.34 0.64
CA GLU A 34 20.11 3.51 0.23
C GLU A 34 20.13 3.70 -1.29
N GLU A 35 21.27 3.49 -1.95
CA GLU A 35 21.39 3.56 -3.40
C GLU A 35 20.57 2.46 -4.08
N ALA A 36 20.59 1.23 -3.56
CA ALA A 36 19.75 0.14 -4.07
C ALA A 36 18.25 0.44 -3.88
N LEU A 37 17.85 0.98 -2.73
CA LEU A 37 16.47 1.43 -2.48
C LEU A 37 16.06 2.55 -3.44
N LYS A 38 16.95 3.51 -3.69
CA LYS A 38 16.73 4.61 -4.63
C LYS A 38 16.58 4.11 -6.07
N ALA A 39 17.44 3.17 -6.50
CA ALA A 39 17.35 2.55 -7.81
C ALA A 39 16.01 1.82 -8.00
N MET A 40 15.50 1.14 -6.96
CA MET A 40 14.18 0.52 -6.98
C MET A 40 13.05 1.56 -7.08
N SER A 41 13.17 2.66 -6.34
CA SER A 41 12.16 3.72 -6.35
C SER A 41 12.03 4.45 -7.69
N ALA A 42 13.09 4.46 -8.49
CA ALA A 42 13.07 5.05 -9.83
C ALA A 42 12.05 4.36 -10.77
N GLN A 43 11.72 3.09 -10.49
CA GLN A 43 10.76 2.32 -11.29
C GLN A 43 9.32 2.44 -10.78
N PHE A 44 9.10 2.90 -9.54
CA PHE A 44 7.77 2.95 -8.92
C PHE A 44 6.80 3.82 -9.70
N GLY A 45 7.28 4.93 -10.27
CA GLY A 45 6.45 5.80 -11.11
C GLY A 45 5.89 5.06 -12.31
N GLN A 46 6.71 4.30 -13.05
CA GLN A 46 6.25 3.53 -14.21
C GLN A 46 5.29 2.41 -13.78
N TRP A 47 5.61 1.67 -12.72
CA TRP A 47 4.74 0.60 -12.25
C TRP A 47 3.39 1.10 -11.76
N LEU A 48 3.34 2.25 -11.09
CA LEU A 48 2.08 2.88 -10.73
C LEU A 48 1.29 3.28 -11.97
N GLN A 49 1.94 3.87 -12.99
CA GLN A 49 1.26 4.19 -14.25
C GLN A 49 0.69 2.94 -14.93
N ASP A 50 1.43 1.83 -14.94
CA ASP A 50 0.94 0.57 -15.49
C ASP A 50 -0.31 0.07 -14.74
N GLU A 51 -0.36 0.22 -13.41
CA GLU A 51 -1.56 -0.10 -12.62
C GLU A 51 -2.73 0.86 -12.91
N ILE A 52 -2.46 2.16 -13.15
CA ILE A 52 -3.48 3.13 -13.55
C ILE A 52 -4.07 2.80 -14.91
N VAL A 53 -3.24 2.38 -15.89
CA VAL A 53 -3.71 1.93 -17.21
C VAL A 53 -4.62 0.70 -17.07
N LYS A 54 -4.27 -0.26 -16.20
CA LYS A 54 -5.12 -1.43 -15.94
C LYS A 54 -6.46 -1.05 -15.29
N LEU A 55 -6.45 -0.10 -14.35
CA LEU A 55 -7.66 0.41 -13.70
C LEU A 55 -8.57 1.13 -14.71
N ASP A 56 -8.00 1.99 -15.56
CA ASP A 56 -8.72 2.72 -16.61
C ASP A 56 -9.33 1.78 -17.66
N LYS A 57 -8.60 0.72 -18.02
CA LYS A 57 -9.15 -0.34 -18.86
C LYS A 57 -10.36 -1.02 -18.21
N ALA A 58 -10.30 -1.37 -16.93
CA ALA A 58 -11.43 -1.99 -16.23
C ALA A 58 -12.66 -1.06 -16.19
N GLN A 59 -12.44 0.26 -16.04
CA GLN A 59 -13.50 1.26 -16.15
C GLN A 59 -14.11 1.30 -17.56
N THR A 60 -13.26 1.27 -18.58
CA THR A 60 -13.70 1.24 -19.98
C THR A 60 -14.50 -0.02 -20.30
N ASP A 61 -14.04 -1.18 -19.84
CA ASP A 61 -14.72 -2.46 -20.05
C ASP A 61 -16.13 -2.45 -19.41
N ILE A 62 -16.31 -1.83 -18.23
CA ILE A 62 -17.65 -1.59 -17.65
C ILE A 62 -18.52 -0.71 -18.54
N ARG A 63 -17.96 0.31 -19.20
CA ARG A 63 -18.71 1.21 -20.10
C ARG A 63 -19.10 0.54 -21.41
N THR A 64 -18.28 -0.37 -21.93
CA THR A 64 -18.51 -1.03 -23.21
C THR A 64 -19.30 -2.33 -23.08
N GLU A 65 -19.04 -3.12 -22.04
CA GLU A 65 -19.62 -4.46 -21.82
C GLU A 65 -20.71 -4.46 -20.74
N GLY A 66 -20.88 -3.32 -20.05
CA GLY A 66 -21.85 -3.14 -18.98
C GLY A 66 -21.32 -3.52 -17.60
N TYR A 67 -22.02 -3.04 -16.57
CA TYR A 67 -21.73 -3.38 -15.19
C TYR A 67 -22.33 -4.74 -14.83
N ASN A 68 -21.51 -5.78 -14.87
CA ASN A 68 -21.89 -7.17 -14.63
C ASN A 68 -20.87 -7.85 -13.70
N THR A 69 -21.13 -9.09 -13.29
CA THR A 69 -20.26 -9.81 -12.33
C THR A 69 -18.80 -9.87 -12.78
N GLN A 70 -18.55 -10.14 -14.06
CA GLN A 70 -17.20 -10.29 -14.60
C GLN A 70 -16.45 -8.94 -14.60
N THR A 71 -17.08 -7.88 -15.13
CA THR A 71 -16.45 -6.56 -15.19
C THR A 71 -16.27 -5.95 -13.80
N ALA A 72 -17.23 -6.17 -12.89
CA ALA A 72 -17.14 -5.72 -11.51
C ALA A 72 -16.05 -6.46 -10.72
N GLU A 73 -15.88 -7.77 -10.91
CA GLU A 73 -14.79 -8.54 -10.32
C GLU A 73 -13.43 -8.09 -10.83
N ALA A 74 -13.28 -7.92 -12.14
CA ALA A 74 -12.05 -7.43 -12.75
C ALA A 74 -11.64 -6.07 -12.17
N LEU A 75 -12.59 -5.13 -12.05
CA LEU A 75 -12.34 -3.84 -11.41
C LEU A 75 -11.96 -3.98 -9.93
N TYR A 76 -12.67 -4.82 -9.17
CA TYR A 76 -12.36 -5.05 -7.75
C TYR A 76 -10.92 -5.53 -7.55
N PHE A 77 -10.44 -6.45 -8.41
CA PHE A 77 -9.05 -6.91 -8.38
C PHE A 77 -8.06 -5.76 -8.62
N ARG A 78 -8.32 -4.86 -9.58
CA ARG A 78 -7.44 -3.70 -9.82
C ARG A 78 -7.41 -2.74 -8.63
N ALA A 79 -8.58 -2.47 -8.04
CA ALA A 79 -8.67 -1.65 -6.83
C ALA A 79 -7.93 -2.29 -5.64
N HIS A 80 -8.04 -3.61 -5.47
CA HIS A 80 -7.35 -4.34 -4.41
C HIS A 80 -5.83 -4.28 -4.54
N ASP A 81 -5.29 -4.45 -5.76
CA ASP A 81 -3.85 -4.31 -6.02
C ASP A 81 -3.38 -2.90 -5.65
N LEU A 82 -4.07 -1.85 -6.10
CA LEU A 82 -3.72 -0.46 -5.79
C LEU A 82 -3.82 -0.12 -4.31
N LYS A 83 -4.79 -0.70 -3.59
CA LYS A 83 -4.86 -0.59 -2.11
C LYS A 83 -3.55 -1.10 -1.48
N GLY A 84 -3.06 -2.27 -1.92
CA GLY A 84 -1.83 -2.87 -1.40
C GLY A 84 -0.54 -2.20 -1.89
N LEU A 85 -0.54 -1.63 -3.09
CA LEU A 85 0.67 -1.13 -3.76
C LEU A 85 0.86 0.39 -3.67
N GLY A 86 -0.20 1.18 -3.47
CA GLY A 86 -0.14 2.64 -3.49
C GLY A 86 0.94 3.20 -2.55
N THR A 87 0.96 2.74 -1.31
CA THR A 87 1.99 3.15 -0.31
C THR A 87 3.39 2.69 -0.72
N THR A 88 3.54 1.48 -1.25
CA THR A 88 4.83 0.97 -1.79
C THR A 88 5.36 1.87 -2.90
N TYR A 89 4.46 2.41 -3.73
CA TYR A 89 4.81 3.35 -4.80
C TYR A 89 4.89 4.81 -4.34
N GLN A 90 4.86 5.08 -3.03
CA GLN A 90 4.91 6.43 -2.43
C GLN A 90 3.66 7.29 -2.69
N TYR A 91 2.50 6.66 -2.90
CA TYR A 91 1.18 7.30 -3.01
C TYR A 91 0.21 6.73 -1.96
N PRO A 92 0.40 7.04 -0.66
CA PRO A 92 -0.53 6.58 0.39
C PRO A 92 -1.97 7.06 0.17
N LEU A 93 -2.19 8.21 -0.49
CA LEU A 93 -3.53 8.66 -0.85
C LEU A 93 -4.22 7.73 -1.86
N VAL A 94 -3.46 7.13 -2.79
CA VAL A 94 -3.99 6.10 -3.70
C VAL A 94 -4.40 4.86 -2.91
N THR A 95 -3.59 4.42 -1.93
CA THR A 95 -3.96 3.31 -1.03
C THR A 95 -5.29 3.60 -0.32
N ARG A 96 -5.48 4.83 0.18
CA ARG A 96 -6.71 5.24 0.88
C ARG A 96 -7.93 5.21 -0.05
N LEU A 97 -7.85 5.87 -1.20
CA LEU A 97 -8.94 5.93 -2.19
C LEU A 97 -9.32 4.54 -2.71
N ALA A 98 -8.33 3.72 -3.08
CA ALA A 98 -8.56 2.34 -3.51
C ALA A 98 -9.14 1.48 -2.37
N GLY A 99 -8.71 1.72 -1.13
CA GLY A 99 -9.29 1.08 0.07
C GLY A 99 -10.77 1.41 0.26
N SER A 100 -11.18 2.66 0.03
CA SER A 100 -12.60 3.07 0.04
C SER A 100 -13.40 2.38 -1.06
N LEU A 101 -12.85 2.32 -2.29
CA LEU A 101 -13.46 1.61 -3.41
C LEU A 101 -13.60 0.10 -3.12
N CYS A 102 -12.59 -0.52 -2.51
CA CYS A 102 -12.68 -1.92 -2.08
C CYS A 102 -13.81 -2.12 -1.07
N LYS A 103 -13.99 -1.23 -0.08
CA LYS A 103 -15.10 -1.35 0.89
C LYS A 103 -16.47 -1.30 0.22
N LEU A 104 -16.63 -0.47 -0.82
CA LEU A 104 -17.84 -0.40 -1.62
C LEU A 104 -18.14 -1.72 -2.35
N MET A 105 -17.11 -2.49 -2.72
CA MET A 105 -17.19 -3.63 -3.63
C MET A 105 -16.80 -4.98 -3.00
N ASP A 106 -16.61 -5.03 -1.67
CA ASP A 106 -15.91 -6.12 -0.97
C ASP A 106 -16.62 -7.47 -1.13
N GLU A 107 -17.92 -7.49 -0.80
CA GLU A 107 -18.78 -8.66 -0.95
C GLU A 107 -19.46 -8.65 -2.32
N GLN A 108 -19.72 -9.83 -2.91
CA GLN A 108 -20.34 -9.93 -4.23
C GLN A 108 -21.70 -9.21 -4.31
N THR A 109 -22.51 -9.27 -3.25
CA THR A 109 -23.80 -8.57 -3.17
C THR A 109 -23.63 -7.05 -3.15
N LYS A 110 -22.73 -6.53 -2.31
CA LYS A 110 -22.37 -5.11 -2.24
C LYS A 110 -21.81 -4.61 -3.57
N ARG A 111 -20.91 -5.40 -4.16
CA ARG A 111 -20.33 -5.14 -5.47
C ARG A 111 -21.42 -4.95 -6.52
N MET A 112 -22.33 -5.89 -6.67
CA MET A 112 -23.39 -5.76 -7.69
C MET A 112 -24.40 -4.66 -7.39
N ALA A 113 -24.52 -4.21 -6.13
CA ALA A 113 -25.37 -3.08 -5.73
C ALA A 113 -24.64 -1.72 -5.81
N ALA A 114 -23.33 -1.71 -6.04
CA ALA A 114 -22.52 -0.50 -5.99
C ALA A 114 -22.92 0.48 -7.12
N PRO A 115 -23.15 1.76 -6.81
CA PRO A 115 -23.52 2.74 -7.83
C PRO A 115 -22.33 3.00 -8.76
N VAL A 116 -22.51 2.79 -10.06
CA VAL A 116 -21.47 3.01 -11.08
C VAL A 116 -20.91 4.44 -11.02
N VAL A 117 -21.74 5.44 -10.71
CA VAL A 117 -21.30 6.83 -10.54
C VAL A 117 -20.30 6.98 -9.39
N LEU A 118 -20.49 6.25 -8.29
CA LEU A 118 -19.57 6.29 -7.15
C LEU A 118 -18.28 5.52 -7.45
N ILE A 119 -18.37 4.44 -8.22
CA ILE A 119 -17.21 3.72 -8.75
C ILE A 119 -16.36 4.63 -9.63
N ASP A 120 -16.98 5.24 -10.64
CA ASP A 120 -16.31 6.15 -11.58
C ASP A 120 -15.63 7.31 -10.84
N ALA A 121 -16.30 7.88 -9.84
CA ALA A 121 -15.73 8.96 -9.04
C ALA A 121 -14.46 8.53 -8.27
N HIS A 122 -14.37 7.28 -7.78
CA HIS A 122 -13.15 6.78 -7.14
C HIS A 122 -12.03 6.55 -8.16
N ILE A 123 -12.35 5.99 -9.33
CA ILE A 123 -11.36 5.73 -10.38
C ILE A 123 -10.79 7.05 -10.91
N ASP A 124 -11.65 8.02 -11.18
CA ASP A 124 -11.26 9.36 -11.64
C ASP A 124 -10.45 10.10 -10.57
N ALA A 125 -10.80 9.96 -9.29
CA ALA A 125 -10.02 10.51 -8.18
C ALA A 125 -8.61 9.90 -8.12
N ILE A 126 -8.49 8.57 -8.22
CA ILE A 126 -7.19 7.88 -8.22
C ILE A 126 -6.33 8.35 -9.40
N LYS A 127 -6.91 8.42 -10.60
CA LYS A 127 -6.22 8.92 -11.81
C LYS A 127 -5.76 10.37 -11.63
N ALA A 128 -6.61 11.23 -11.08
CA ALA A 128 -6.30 12.64 -10.86
C ALA A 128 -5.15 12.82 -9.87
N VAL A 129 -5.17 12.14 -8.72
CA VAL A 129 -4.10 12.29 -7.72
C VAL A 129 -2.76 11.76 -8.23
N VAL A 130 -2.76 10.72 -9.07
CA VAL A 130 -1.53 10.24 -9.71
C VAL A 130 -1.03 11.22 -10.78
N ARG A 131 -1.92 11.72 -11.65
CA ARG A 131 -1.59 12.72 -12.67
C ARG A 131 -1.03 14.00 -12.07
N ASP A 132 -1.63 14.47 -10.99
CA ASP A 132 -1.30 15.74 -10.34
C ASP A 132 -0.22 15.57 -9.23
N GLN A 133 0.34 14.36 -9.10
CA GLN A 133 1.39 14.00 -8.12
C GLN A 133 1.01 14.31 -6.67
N ILE A 134 -0.28 14.15 -6.34
CA ILE A 134 -0.83 14.32 -4.99
C ILE A 134 -0.67 13.01 -4.22
N GLN A 135 0.43 12.88 -3.50
CA GLN A 135 0.83 11.62 -2.84
C GLN A 135 0.15 11.38 -1.49
N THR A 136 0.05 12.41 -0.65
CA THR A 136 -0.40 12.31 0.75
C THR A 136 -1.65 13.17 1.01
N ASP A 137 -2.24 12.99 2.18
CA ASP A 137 -3.35 13.79 2.68
C ASP A 137 -2.93 15.15 3.29
N ASP A 138 -1.64 15.48 3.26
CA ASP A 138 -1.16 16.84 3.55
C ASP A 138 -1.64 17.82 2.47
N HIS A 139 -1.95 17.31 1.26
CA HIS A 139 -2.56 18.11 0.22
C HIS A 139 -4.06 18.30 0.49
N PRO A 140 -4.54 19.54 0.74
CA PRO A 140 -5.90 19.78 1.20
C PRO A 140 -6.96 19.26 0.21
N THR A 141 -6.75 19.45 -1.09
CA THR A 141 -7.66 18.93 -2.13
C THR A 141 -7.75 17.41 -2.13
N GLY A 142 -6.61 16.71 -2.01
CA GLY A 142 -6.57 15.24 -1.99
C GLY A 142 -7.27 14.67 -0.75
N LYS A 143 -7.05 15.31 0.41
CA LYS A 143 -7.71 14.96 1.66
C LYS A 143 -9.23 15.11 1.57
N ILE A 144 -9.72 16.28 1.14
CA ILE A 144 -11.15 16.55 1.00
C ILE A 144 -11.80 15.58 0.01
N LEU A 145 -11.12 15.27 -1.10
CA LEU A 145 -11.59 14.32 -2.09
C LEU A 145 -11.78 12.91 -1.47
N ALA A 146 -10.77 12.42 -0.75
CA ALA A 146 -10.84 11.11 -0.09
C ALA A 146 -11.96 11.07 0.98
N GLU A 147 -12.05 12.08 1.84
CA GLU A 147 -13.08 12.18 2.88
C GLU A 147 -14.49 12.22 2.29
N THR A 148 -14.67 12.97 1.19
CA THR A 148 -15.97 13.09 0.50
C THR A 148 -16.42 11.74 -0.07
N LEU A 149 -15.51 11.04 -0.75
CA LEU A 149 -15.81 9.74 -1.35
C LEU A 149 -16.08 8.67 -0.28
N GLU A 150 -15.28 8.65 0.79
CA GLU A 150 -15.48 7.76 1.94
C GLU A 150 -16.84 8.00 2.61
N ALA A 151 -17.23 9.27 2.79
CA ALA A 151 -18.55 9.61 3.33
C ALA A 151 -19.69 9.13 2.43
N LYS A 152 -19.53 9.21 1.10
CA LYS A 152 -20.51 8.67 0.15
C LYS A 152 -20.59 7.16 0.17
N VAL A 153 -19.47 6.46 0.35
CA VAL A 153 -19.45 5.00 0.56
C VAL A 153 -20.16 4.64 1.85
N ALA A 154 -19.87 5.35 2.96
CA ALA A 154 -20.53 5.11 4.24
C ALA A 154 -22.06 5.32 4.17
N GLN A 155 -22.51 6.36 3.47
CA GLN A 155 -23.95 6.63 3.24
C GLN A 155 -24.63 5.55 2.41
N HIS A 156 -23.90 4.90 1.49
CA HIS A 156 -24.46 3.83 0.66
C HIS A 156 -24.54 2.48 1.39
N LEU A 157 -23.62 2.23 2.32
CA LEU A 157 -23.52 0.96 3.06
C LEU A 157 -24.33 0.92 4.36
N GLY A 158 -24.72 2.08 4.90
CA GLY A 158 -25.56 2.21 6.10
C GLY A 158 -27.04 2.23 5.78
#